data_AF-D7UPT9-F1
#
_entry.id   AF-D7UPT9-F1
#
_cell.length_a   1.000
_cell.length_b   1.000
_cell.length_c   1.000
_cell.angle_alpha   90.00
_cell.angle_beta   90.00
_cell.angle_gamma   90.00
#
_symmetry.space_group_name_H-M   'P 1'
#
loop_
_entity.id
_entity.type
_entity.pdbx_description
1 polymer ?
#
loop_
_entity_poly.entity_id
_entity_poly.type
_entity_poly.pdbx_seq_one_letter_code
_entity_poly.pdbx_strand_id
1 'polypeptide(L)'
;ISPPPHNQLVGEMMIMVSLFDWSPIAFMVVALNLIFTTTYTLYVLWTTQRGPFPKHIKTMFPSLIREHLLLLLHILPGSLLILKPELLFCM
;
A
#
# COMPACT_ATOMS: atom_id res chain seq x y z
N ILE A 1 2.76 -2.06 -4.35
CA ILE A 1 2.20 -1.34 -3.18
C ILE A 1 1.45 -2.28 -2.22
N SER A 2 2.24 -2.87 -1.34
CA SER A 2 1.89 -3.16 0.05
C SER A 2 3.02 -2.47 0.79
N PRO A 3 3.08 -1.12 0.77
CA PRO A 3 4.06 -0.40 1.54
C PRO A 3 3.45 -0.25 2.95
N PRO A 4 4.14 0.46 3.85
CA PRO A 4 4.21 0.20 5.29
C PRO A 4 2.82 0.40 5.97
N PRO A 5 2.67 0.13 7.27
CA PRO A 5 1.41 -0.14 7.98
C PRO A 5 0.46 1.06 7.95
N HIS A 6 -0.24 1.28 6.84
CA HIS A 6 -0.84 2.57 6.51
C HIS A 6 -2.32 2.39 6.20
N ASN A 7 -3.18 2.59 7.20
CA ASN A 7 -4.65 2.70 7.19
C ASN A 7 -5.47 1.68 6.37
N GLN A 8 -5.14 1.48 5.10
CA GLN A 8 -5.77 0.52 4.21
C GLN A 8 -5.76 -0.91 4.77
N LEU A 9 -4.67 -1.37 5.37
CA LEU A 9 -4.64 -2.68 6.04
C LEU A 9 -5.63 -2.74 7.21
N VAL A 10 -5.78 -1.65 7.98
CA VAL A 10 -6.73 -1.59 9.10
C VAL A 10 -8.17 -1.67 8.59
N GLY A 11 -8.49 -0.95 7.51
CA GLY A 11 -9.80 -1.02 6.85
C GLY A 11 -10.09 -2.41 6.26
N GLU A 12 -9.14 -3.00 5.56
CA GLU A 12 -9.27 -4.34 4.97
C GLU A 12 -9.44 -5.43 6.05
N MET A 13 -8.73 -5.32 7.18
CA MET A 13 -8.89 -6.22 8.33
C MET A 13 -10.27 -6.07 8.98
N MET A 14 -10.79 -4.84 9.13
CA MET A 14 -12.16 -4.63 9.64
C MET A 14 -13.23 -5.21 8.72
N ILE A 15 -13.06 -5.09 7.40
CA ILE A 15 -13.95 -5.70 6.42
C ILE A 15 -13.86 -7.23 6.48
N MET A 16 -12.67 -7.80 6.68
CA MET A 16 -12.52 -9.25 6.83
C MET A 16 -13.19 -9.79 8.09
N VAL A 17 -13.14 -9.06 9.21
CA VAL A 17 -13.83 -9.43 10.45
C VAL A 17 -15.35 -9.43 10.27
N SER A 18 -15.92 -8.39 9.65
CA SER A 18 -17.37 -8.34 9.42
C SER A 18 -17.86 -9.36 8.40
N LEU A 19 -17.05 -9.67 7.38
CA LEU A 19 -17.38 -10.71 6.39
C LEU A 19 -17.29 -12.13 6.97
N PHE A 20 -16.37 -12.36 7.90
CA PHE A 20 -16.23 -13.65 8.57
C PHE A 20 -17.52 -14.02 9.32
N ASP A 21 -18.14 -13.05 10.00
CA ASP A 21 -19.40 -13.25 10.71
C ASP A 21 -20.61 -13.41 9.77
N TRP A 22 -20.55 -12.85 8.56
CA TRP A 22 -21.69 -12.85 7.62
C TRP A 22 -21.73 -14.07 6.68
N SER A 23 -20.62 -14.42 6.04
CA SER A 23 -20.55 -15.58 5.14
C SER A 23 -19.11 -16.06 4.90
N PRO A 24 -18.81 -17.35 5.19
CA PRO A 24 -17.47 -17.90 4.98
C PRO A 24 -17.09 -17.98 3.49
N ILE A 25 -18.06 -18.05 2.58
CA ILE A 25 -17.79 -18.05 1.12
C ILE A 25 -17.27 -16.68 0.67
N ALA A 26 -17.87 -15.59 1.19
CA ALA A 26 -17.48 -14.23 0.84
C ALA A 26 -16.10 -13.90 1.41
N PHE A 27 -15.82 -14.36 2.63
CA PHE A 27 -14.49 -14.26 3.24
C PHE A 27 -13.41 -14.90 2.35
N MET A 28 -13.63 -16.11 1.84
CA MET A 28 -12.65 -16.82 1.02
C MET A 28 -12.35 -16.09 -0.31
N VAL A 29 -13.38 -15.50 -0.96
CA VAL A 29 -13.21 -14.72 -2.19
C VAL A 29 -12.40 -13.44 -1.94
N VAL A 30 -12.71 -12.72 -0.85
CA VAL A 30 -12.01 -11.48 -0.49
C VAL A 30 -10.56 -11.76 -0.07
N ALA A 31 -10.32 -12.84 0.68
CA ALA A 31 -8.97 -13.25 1.04
C ALA A 31 -8.11 -13.58 -0.20
N LEU A 32 -8.69 -14.25 -1.20
CA LEU A 32 -8.03 -14.50 -2.49
C LEU A 32 -7.70 -13.20 -3.23
N ASN A 33 -8.63 -12.26 -3.27
CA ASN A 33 -8.42 -10.95 -3.89
C ASN A 33 -7.22 -10.21 -3.25
N LEU A 34 -7.12 -10.25 -1.92
CA LEU A 34 -6.01 -9.65 -1.17
C LEU A 34 -4.66 -10.27 -1.53
N ILE A 35 -4.60 -11.60 -1.64
CA ILE A 35 -3.38 -12.32 -2.02
C ILE A 35 -2.93 -11.92 -3.42
N PHE A 36 -3.85 -11.87 -4.40
CA PHE A 36 -3.52 -11.45 -5.76
C PHE A 36 -3.05 -10.01 -5.81
N THR A 37 -3.76 -9.12 -5.13
CA THR A 37 -3.42 -7.69 -5.06
C THR A 37 -2.03 -7.53 -4.47
N THR A 38 -1.71 -8.20 -3.37
CA THR A 38 -0.38 -8.19 -2.72
C THR A 38 0.71 -8.74 -3.65
N THR A 39 0.43 -9.84 -4.34
CA THR A 39 1.41 -10.47 -5.24
C THR A 39 1.75 -9.57 -6.42
N TYR A 40 0.75 -9.00 -7.09
CA TYR A 40 0.95 -8.05 -8.19
C TYR A 40 1.77 -6.82 -7.74
N THR A 41 1.44 -6.30 -6.58
CA THR A 41 2.10 -5.16 -5.98
C THR A 41 3.58 -5.43 -5.65
N LEU A 42 3.88 -6.64 -5.18
CA LEU A 42 5.23 -7.06 -4.82
C LEU A 42 6.04 -7.26 -6.09
N TYR A 43 5.42 -7.84 -7.12
CA TYR A 43 6.03 -7.97 -8.44
C TYR A 43 6.47 -6.61 -9.00
N VAL A 44 5.58 -5.60 -9.01
CA VAL A 44 5.92 -4.25 -9.49
C VAL A 44 7.04 -3.63 -8.67
N LEU A 45 7.06 -3.80 -7.34
CA LEU A 45 8.14 -3.30 -6.49
C LEU A 45 9.47 -4.00 -6.79
N TRP A 46 9.44 -5.31 -6.96
CA TRP A 46 10.62 -6.10 -7.29
C TRP A 46 11.20 -5.67 -8.65
N THR A 47 10.37 -5.55 -9.68
CA THR A 47 10.84 -5.21 -11.03
C THR A 47 11.33 -3.77 -11.16
N THR A 48 10.76 -2.83 -10.42
CA THR A 48 11.10 -1.39 -10.52
C THR A 48 12.23 -0.95 -9.60
N GLN A 49 12.28 -1.48 -8.36
CA GLN A 49 13.23 -1.04 -7.33
C GLN A 49 14.40 -2.01 -7.11
N ARG A 50 14.22 -3.30 -7.40
CA ARG A 50 15.24 -4.36 -7.16
C ARG A 50 15.72 -5.08 -8.42
N GLY A 51 15.12 -4.78 -9.58
CA GLY A 51 15.52 -5.36 -10.85
C GLY A 51 16.87 -4.80 -11.34
N PRO A 52 17.66 -5.57 -12.10
CA PRO A 52 18.88 -5.06 -12.71
C PRO A 52 18.54 -3.92 -13.66
N PHE A 53 19.20 -2.77 -13.47
CA PHE A 53 19.00 -1.63 -14.36
C PHE A 53 19.38 -2.02 -15.80
N PRO A 54 18.60 -1.59 -16.81
CA PRO A 54 18.93 -1.86 -18.20
C PRO A 54 20.30 -1.26 -18.53
N LYS A 55 21.22 -2.07 -19.06
CA LYS A 55 22.60 -1.66 -19.38
C LYS A 55 22.71 -0.49 -20.38
N HIS A 56 21.61 -0.13 -21.05
CA HIS A 56 21.52 1.01 -21.96
C HIS A 56 21.22 2.35 -21.25
N ILE A 57 20.76 2.33 -20.00
CA ILE A 57 20.50 3.52 -19.19
C ILE A 57 21.78 3.83 -18.40
N LYS A 58 22.64 4.69 -18.96
CA LYS A 58 23.91 5.10 -18.33
C LYS A 58 23.79 6.32 -17.40
N THR A 59 22.67 7.03 -17.44
CA THR A 59 22.44 8.26 -16.66
C THR A 59 21.07 8.21 -16.00
N MET A 60 21.06 7.88 -14.71
CA MET A 60 19.96 8.23 -13.82
C MET A 60 20.24 9.66 -13.34
N PHE A 61 19.36 10.61 -13.66
CA PHE A 61 19.43 11.91 -13.00
C PHE A 61 19.11 11.71 -11.50
N PRO A 62 19.85 12.36 -10.59
CA PRO A 62 19.53 12.30 -9.18
C PRO A 62 18.12 12.85 -8.94
N SER A 63 17.37 12.21 -8.05
CA SER A 63 16.02 12.65 -7.66
C SER A 63 16.05 14.11 -7.21
N LEU A 64 15.20 14.94 -7.79
CA LEU A 64 15.16 16.37 -7.50
C LEU A 64 14.49 16.63 -6.13
N ILE A 65 14.89 17.71 -5.45
CA ILE A 65 14.29 18.11 -4.15
C ILE A 65 12.76 18.25 -4.23
N ARG A 66 12.26 18.66 -5.40
CA ARG A 66 10.82 18.82 -5.69
C ARG A 66 10.06 17.50 -5.63
N GLU A 67 10.65 16.45 -6.19
CA GLU A 67 10.05 15.12 -6.22
C GLU A 67 10.02 14.52 -4.81
N HIS A 68 11.10 14.72 -4.05
CA HIS A 68 11.17 14.29 -2.66
C HIS A 68 10.15 15.02 -1.78
N LEU A 69 10.02 16.34 -1.93
CA LEU A 69 9.02 17.12 -1.19
C LEU A 69 7.59 16.71 -1.53
N LEU A 70 7.31 16.42 -2.80
CA LEU A 70 5.99 15.97 -3.25
C LEU A 70 5.64 14.60 -2.66
N LEU A 71 6.58 13.66 -2.70
CA LEU A 71 6.43 12.35 -2.07
C LEU A 71 6.23 12.48 -0.56
N LEU A 72 7.01 13.33 0.10
CA LEU A 72 6.88 13.59 1.53
C LEU A 72 5.50 14.17 1.86
N LEU A 73 5.05 15.19 1.14
CA LEU A 73 3.72 15.79 1.33
C LEU A 73 2.58 14.81 1.05
N HIS A 74 2.77 13.84 0.16
CA HIS A 74 1.77 12.82 -0.15
C HIS A 74 1.68 11.72 0.93
N ILE A 75 2.82 11.30 1.49
CA ILE A 75 2.89 10.24 2.50
C ILE A 75 2.54 10.76 3.90
N LEU A 76 2.91 12.01 4.21
CA LEU A 76 2.71 12.65 5.51
C LEU A 76 1.25 12.63 6.01
N PRO A 77 0.22 13.05 5.24
CA PRO A 77 -1.15 13.08 5.72
C PRO A 77 -1.66 11.69 6.12
N GLY A 78 -1.38 10.68 5.30
CA GLY A 78 -1.77 9.32 5.63
C GLY A 78 -1.00 8.76 6.83
N SER A 79 0.28 9.14 6.99
CA SER A 79 1.06 8.74 8.17
C SER A 79 0.53 9.35 9.48
N LEU A 80 0.02 10.58 9.39
CA LEU A 80 -0.58 11.29 10.52
C LEU A 80 -1.91 10.64 10.94
N LEU A 81 -2.69 10.15 9.97
CA LEU A 81 -3.97 9.48 10.19
C LEU A 81 -3.81 8.12 10.90
N ILE A 82 -2.70 7.40 10.70
CA ILE A 82 -2.41 6.17 11.46
C ILE A 82 -2.15 6.48 12.93
N LEU A 83 -1.49 7.60 13.22
CA LEU A 83 -1.13 7.98 14.59
C LEU A 83 -2.35 8.38 15.43
N LYS A 84 -3.43 8.80 14.77
CA LYS A 84 -4.73 9.13 15.38
C LYS A 84 -5.88 8.51 14.59
N PRO A 85 -6.13 7.20 14.72
CA PRO A 85 -7.23 6.54 14.04
C PRO A 85 -8.60 7.06 14.52
N GLU A 86 -8.68 7.64 15.71
CA GLU A 86 -9.89 8.26 16.26
C GLU A 86 -10.48 9.37 15.36
N LEU A 87 -9.65 10.02 14.54
CA LEU A 87 -10.08 11.07 13.61
C LEU A 87 -10.90 10.51 12.42
N LEU A 88 -10.78 9.21 12.12
CA LEU A 88 -11.53 8.53 11.05
C LEU A 88 -12.84 7.90 11.54
N PHE A 89 -12.91 7.46 12.80
CA PHE A 89 -14.09 6.79 13.36
C PHE A 89 -15.09 7.76 14.04
N CYS A 90 -14.73 9.03 14.21
CA CYS A 90 -15.56 10.05 14.89
C CYS A 90 -16.30 11.00 13.91
N MET A 91 -16.68 10.49 12.74
CA MET A 91 -17.75 11.06 11.90
C MET A 91 -18.90 10.07 11.80
#